data_AF-A0A429ZQ94-F1
#
_entry.id   AF-A0A429ZQ94-F1
#
_cell.length_a   1.000
_cell.length_b   1.000
_cell.length_c   1.000
_cell.angle_alpha   90.00
_cell.angle_beta   90.00
_cell.angle_gamma   90.00
#
_symmetry.space_group_name_H-M   'P 1'
#
loop_
_entity.id
_entity.type
_entity.pdbx_description
1 polymer ?
#
loop_
_entity_poly.entity_id
_entity_poly.type
_entity_poly.pdbx_seq_one_letter_code
_entity_poly.pdbx_strand_id
1 'polypeptide(L)'
;MSHRYDAESTRYEILNIAADLFIQQGYEKTSINQIVKKLDGLTKGAVYHHFESKEAILNDVIALMLPDKTRLHEIEMNKSLTGLEQLQQLFLFSMHDDKLQTNSRKVAPLMENPAFFLKHLEQTKETYLPFVLKFIQAGNKDQSLHTAYPKQVSEVALFLLNTWYMNALYSDTVNEFWDKVAVSQFILQQLGVNILADDVINQIKQLVGTQLDGVKDNE
;
A
#
# COMPACT_ATOMS: atom_id res chain seq x y z
N MET A 1 -19.64 -26.24 -18.65
CA MET A 1 -20.44 -25.36 -17.77
C MET A 1 -19.82 -23.97 -17.86
N SER A 2 -20.60 -22.96 -18.24
CA SER A 2 -20.10 -21.59 -18.42
C SER A 2 -19.85 -20.96 -17.05
N HIS A 3 -18.59 -20.89 -16.61
CA HIS A 3 -18.23 -20.00 -15.51
C HIS A 3 -18.50 -18.57 -16.00
N ARG A 4 -19.60 -17.98 -15.54
CA ARG A 4 -19.79 -16.53 -15.62
C ARG A 4 -18.72 -15.93 -14.71
N TYR A 5 -17.57 -15.61 -15.29
CA TYR A 5 -16.57 -14.86 -14.55
C TYR A 5 -17.20 -13.54 -14.12
N ASP A 6 -17.16 -13.28 -12.82
CA ASP A 6 -17.42 -11.94 -12.31
C ASP A 6 -16.38 -10.98 -12.90
N ALA A 7 -16.80 -9.74 -13.20
CA ALA A 7 -15.95 -8.77 -13.88
C ALA A 7 -14.73 -8.39 -13.02
N GLU A 8 -14.91 -8.35 -11.69
CA GLU A 8 -13.80 -8.10 -10.76
C GLU A 8 -12.85 -9.29 -10.69
N SER A 9 -13.38 -10.51 -10.62
CA SER A 9 -12.56 -11.73 -10.61
C SER A 9 -11.69 -11.84 -11.87
N THR A 10 -12.29 -11.61 -13.04
CA THR A 10 -11.57 -11.56 -14.34
C THR A 10 -10.46 -10.52 -14.31
N ARG A 11 -10.78 -9.31 -13.84
CA ARG A 11 -9.83 -8.21 -13.76
C ARG A 11 -8.66 -8.55 -12.85
N TYR A 12 -8.92 -9.13 -11.66
CA TYR A 12 -7.88 -9.56 -10.74
C TYR A 12 -6.99 -10.66 -11.34
N GLU A 13 -7.58 -11.64 -12.05
CA GLU A 13 -6.82 -12.69 -12.72
C GLU A 13 -5.88 -12.15 -13.80
N ILE A 14 -6.35 -11.18 -14.61
CA ILE A 14 -5.53 -10.48 -15.60
C ILE A 14 -4.33 -9.79 -14.91
N LEU A 15 -4.55 -9.07 -13.81
CA LEU A 15 -3.48 -8.39 -13.07
C LEU A 15 -2.49 -9.38 -12.48
N ASN A 16 -2.98 -10.50 -11.92
CA ASN A 16 -2.16 -11.52 -11.29
C ASN A 16 -1.18 -12.15 -12.30
N ILE A 17 -1.67 -12.50 -13.48
CA ILE A 17 -0.86 -13.06 -14.59
C ILE A 17 0.07 -12.02 -15.19
N ALA A 18 -0.40 -10.78 -15.36
CA ALA A 18 0.41 -9.70 -15.89
C ALA A 18 1.60 -9.39 -14.98
N ALA A 19 1.37 -9.32 -13.67
CA ALA A 19 2.43 -9.14 -12.67
C ALA A 19 3.50 -10.25 -12.78
N ASP A 20 3.09 -11.52 -12.86
CA ASP A 20 4.03 -12.64 -13.01
C ASP A 20 4.87 -12.53 -14.28
N LEU A 21 4.25 -12.19 -15.41
CA LEU A 21 4.96 -12.00 -16.68
C LEU A 21 5.90 -10.79 -16.64
N PHE A 22 5.47 -9.68 -16.04
CA PHE A 22 6.32 -8.48 -15.89
C PHE A 22 7.55 -8.78 -15.04
N ILE A 23 7.42 -9.57 -13.98
CA ILE A 23 8.54 -9.98 -13.12
C ILE A 23 9.46 -10.97 -13.85
N GLN A 24 8.90 -11.99 -14.52
CA GLN A 24 9.69 -13.09 -15.10
C GLN A 24 10.49 -12.68 -16.34
N GLN A 25 9.92 -11.86 -17.22
CA GLN A 25 10.53 -11.53 -18.52
C GLN A 25 10.65 -10.02 -18.78
N GLY A 26 10.18 -9.18 -17.86
CA GLY A 26 10.17 -7.73 -18.00
C GLY A 26 8.91 -7.19 -18.70
N TYR A 27 8.53 -5.97 -18.33
CA TYR A 27 7.36 -5.27 -18.90
C TYR A 27 7.46 -5.07 -20.41
N GLU A 28 8.62 -4.66 -20.93
CA GLU A 28 8.79 -4.38 -22.36
C GLU A 28 8.60 -5.61 -23.24
N LYS A 29 9.10 -6.77 -22.78
CA LYS A 29 9.01 -8.05 -23.51
C LYS A 29 7.66 -8.75 -23.34
N THR A 30 6.78 -8.21 -22.49
CA THR A 30 5.45 -8.76 -22.27
C THR A 30 4.43 -8.07 -23.18
N SER A 31 3.66 -8.88 -23.89
CA SER A 31 2.54 -8.45 -24.74
C SER A 31 1.20 -8.86 -24.14
N ILE A 32 0.14 -8.11 -24.45
CA ILE A 32 -1.24 -8.48 -24.06
C ILE A 32 -1.59 -9.88 -24.59
N ASN A 33 -1.09 -10.28 -25.76
CA ASN A 33 -1.32 -11.63 -26.29
C ASN A 33 -0.72 -12.73 -25.40
N GLN A 34 0.43 -12.50 -24.76
CA GLN A 34 1.03 -13.46 -23.82
C GLN A 34 0.20 -13.57 -22.53
N ILE A 35 -0.34 -12.44 -22.04
CA ILE A 35 -1.26 -12.42 -20.90
C ILE A 35 -2.53 -13.22 -21.24
N VAL A 36 -3.15 -12.96 -22.40
CA VAL A 36 -4.34 -13.69 -22.88
C VAL A 36 -4.10 -15.20 -23.00
N LYS A 37 -2.94 -15.62 -23.52
CA LYS A 37 -2.60 -17.04 -23.65
C LYS A 37 -2.50 -17.80 -22.33
N LYS A 38 -2.29 -17.08 -21.22
CA LYS A 38 -2.21 -17.64 -19.87
C LYS A 38 -3.55 -17.64 -19.15
N LEU A 39 -4.57 -16.95 -19.68
CA LEU A 39 -5.91 -16.89 -19.13
C LEU A 39 -6.77 -18.02 -19.69
N ASP A 40 -7.46 -18.76 -18.82
CA ASP A 40 -8.30 -19.88 -19.23
C ASP A 40 -9.67 -19.39 -19.74
N GLY A 41 -9.85 -19.50 -21.06
CA GLY A 41 -11.14 -19.23 -21.72
C GLY A 41 -11.43 -17.75 -22.00
N LEU A 42 -10.49 -16.84 -21.74
CA LEU A 42 -10.62 -15.42 -22.07
C LEU A 42 -10.03 -15.10 -23.44
N THR A 43 -10.75 -14.25 -24.18
CA THR A 43 -10.28 -13.75 -25.47
C THR A 43 -9.50 -12.45 -25.29
N LYS A 44 -8.74 -12.06 -26.33
CA LYS A 44 -8.10 -10.74 -26.37
C LYS A 44 -9.12 -9.60 -26.23
N GLY A 45 -10.30 -9.75 -26.83
CA GLY A 45 -11.40 -8.79 -26.69
C GLY A 45 -11.91 -8.67 -25.26
N ALA A 46 -11.97 -9.77 -24.51
CA ALA A 46 -12.35 -9.75 -23.09
C ALA A 46 -11.32 -8.97 -22.24
N VAL A 47 -10.02 -9.16 -22.48
CA VAL A 47 -8.97 -8.38 -21.79
C VAL A 47 -9.07 -6.89 -22.12
N TYR A 48 -9.29 -6.53 -23.38
CA TYR A 48 -9.49 -5.12 -23.76
C TYR A 48 -10.77 -4.50 -23.20
N HIS A 49 -11.75 -5.32 -22.83
CA HIS A 49 -12.94 -4.85 -22.12
C HIS A 49 -12.63 -4.37 -20.69
N HIS A 50 -11.56 -4.90 -20.08
CA HIS A 50 -11.10 -4.52 -18.75
C HIS A 50 -9.97 -3.50 -18.75
N PHE A 51 -9.13 -3.49 -19.79
CA PHE A 51 -7.95 -2.64 -19.87
C PHE A 51 -7.73 -2.13 -21.29
N GLU A 52 -7.66 -0.80 -21.43
CA GLU A 52 -7.45 -0.15 -22.71
C GLU A 52 -6.04 -0.38 -23.27
N SER A 53 -5.05 -0.64 -22.40
CA SER A 53 -3.65 -0.78 -22.80
C SER A 53 -2.83 -1.65 -21.82
N LYS A 54 -1.61 -2.01 -22.25
CA LYS A 54 -0.62 -2.68 -21.38
C LYS A 54 -0.19 -1.78 -20.21
N GLU A 55 -0.16 -0.47 -20.46
CA GLU A 55 0.13 0.54 -19.42
C GLU A 55 -1.00 0.62 -18.39
N ALA A 56 -2.27 0.55 -18.81
CA ALA A 56 -3.39 0.48 -17.88
C ALA A 56 -3.29 -0.76 -16.97
N ILE A 57 -2.90 -1.91 -17.52
CA ILE A 57 -2.62 -3.12 -16.73
C ILE A 57 -1.50 -2.87 -15.73
N LEU A 58 -0.38 -2.28 -16.15
CA LEU A 58 0.74 -1.97 -15.25
C LEU A 58 0.33 -1.04 -14.11
N ASN A 59 -0.40 0.03 -14.41
CA ASN A 59 -0.88 0.98 -13.41
C ASN A 59 -1.71 0.27 -12.34
N ASP A 60 -2.59 -0.63 -12.76
CA ASP A 60 -3.44 -1.38 -11.85
C ASP A 60 -2.69 -2.50 -11.13
N VAL A 61 -1.66 -3.10 -11.74
CA VAL A 61 -0.74 -4.04 -11.07
C VAL A 61 0.00 -3.34 -9.93
N ILE A 62 0.54 -2.15 -10.17
CA ILE A 62 1.23 -1.37 -9.13
C ILE A 62 0.24 -0.95 -8.04
N ALA A 63 -0.99 -0.59 -8.42
CA ALA A 63 -2.04 -0.22 -7.48
C ALA A 63 -2.52 -1.39 -6.60
N LEU A 64 -2.18 -2.65 -6.89
CA LEU A 64 -2.45 -3.77 -5.98
C LEU A 64 -1.71 -3.64 -4.64
N MET A 65 -0.65 -2.82 -4.57
CA MET A 65 0.07 -2.47 -3.33
C MET A 65 -0.64 -1.37 -2.52
N LEU A 66 -1.77 -0.85 -3.01
CA LEU A 66 -2.53 0.20 -2.36
C LEU A 66 -3.85 -0.36 -1.82
N PRO A 67 -4.35 0.19 -0.71
CA PRO A 67 -5.61 -0.21 -0.12
C PRO A 67 -6.75 0.17 -1.04
N ASP A 68 -7.86 -0.56 -0.92
CA ASP A 68 -9.11 -0.16 -1.55
C ASP A 68 -9.54 1.22 -1.04
N LYS A 69 -9.84 2.14 -1.95
CA LYS A 69 -10.35 3.49 -1.62
C LYS A 69 -11.62 3.44 -0.77
N THR A 70 -12.42 2.40 -0.90
CA THR A 70 -13.60 2.17 -0.07
C THR A 70 -13.24 2.14 1.42
N ARG A 71 -12.14 1.47 1.78
CA ARG A 71 -11.66 1.43 3.18
C ARG A 71 -11.17 2.78 3.67
N LEU A 72 -10.51 3.55 2.82
CA LEU A 72 -10.08 4.92 3.16
C LEU A 72 -11.30 5.81 3.48
N HIS A 73 -12.35 5.69 2.67
CA HIS A 73 -13.61 6.40 2.90
C HIS A 73 -14.36 5.90 4.15
N GLU A 74 -14.31 4.61 4.49
CA GLU A 74 -14.88 4.10 5.75
C GLU A 74 -14.25 4.77 6.97
N ILE A 75 -12.92 4.90 7.00
CA ILE A 75 -12.20 5.60 8.09
C ILE A 75 -12.61 7.08 8.13
N GLU A 76 -12.67 7.73 6.97
CA GLU A 76 -13.05 9.14 6.84
C GLU A 76 -14.49 9.42 7.30
N MET A 77 -15.41 8.48 7.02
CA MET A 77 -16.81 8.58 7.38
C MET A 77 -17.07 8.25 8.85
N ASN A 78 -16.16 7.55 9.53
CA ASN A 78 -16.29 7.24 10.93
C ASN A 78 -16.15 8.49 11.81
N LYS A 79 -17.28 9.00 12.32
CA LYS A 79 -17.33 10.22 13.14
C LYS A 79 -17.09 9.99 14.63
N SER A 80 -16.95 8.75 15.08
CA SER A 80 -16.58 8.47 16.46
C SER A 80 -15.08 8.65 16.71
N LEU A 81 -14.28 8.72 15.65
CA LEU A 81 -12.83 8.84 15.72
C LEU A 81 -12.41 10.31 15.65
N THR A 82 -11.41 10.64 16.45
CA THR A 82 -10.61 11.85 16.30
C THR A 82 -9.71 11.75 15.06
N GLY A 83 -9.19 12.89 14.60
CA GLY A 83 -8.25 12.92 13.48
C GLY A 83 -6.98 12.10 13.73
N LEU A 84 -6.49 12.05 14.98
CA LEU A 84 -5.39 11.17 15.37
C LEU A 84 -5.76 9.69 15.18
N GLU A 85 -6.90 9.25 15.71
CA GLU A 85 -7.33 7.85 15.62
C GLU A 85 -7.57 7.44 14.16
N GLN A 86 -8.06 8.35 13.31
CA GLN A 86 -8.18 8.11 11.86
C GLN A 86 -6.81 7.85 11.21
N LEU A 87 -5.77 8.62 11.58
CA LEU A 87 -4.41 8.41 11.07
C LEU A 87 -3.81 7.09 11.58
N GLN A 88 -4.00 6.79 12.86
CA GLN A 88 -3.53 5.55 13.48
C GLN A 88 -4.17 4.33 12.83
N GLN A 89 -5.49 4.36 12.62
CA GLN A 89 -6.21 3.29 11.94
C GLN A 89 -5.76 3.16 10.48
N LEU A 90 -5.57 4.26 9.76
CA LEU A 90 -5.07 4.25 8.39
C LEU A 90 -3.70 3.58 8.29
N PHE A 91 -2.79 3.91 9.21
CA PHE A 91 -1.44 3.35 9.24
C PHE A 91 -1.46 1.85 9.57
N LEU A 92 -2.15 1.47 10.64
CA LEU A 92 -2.25 0.08 11.09
C LEU A 92 -3.01 -0.81 10.12
N PHE A 93 -3.99 -0.27 9.39
CA PHE A 93 -4.81 -1.03 8.44
C PHE A 93 -3.93 -1.77 7.42
N SER A 94 -2.93 -1.08 6.87
CA SER A 94 -2.02 -1.67 5.88
C SER A 94 -1.25 -2.89 6.40
N MET A 95 -1.04 -2.96 7.72
CA MET A 95 -0.36 -4.07 8.39
C MET A 95 -1.29 -5.25 8.72
N HIS A 96 -2.61 -5.09 8.66
CA HIS A 96 -3.58 -6.14 8.98
C HIS A 96 -4.30 -6.73 7.76
N ASP A 97 -4.20 -6.09 6.60
CA ASP A 97 -4.86 -6.57 5.38
C ASP A 97 -4.02 -7.65 4.68
N ASP A 98 -4.40 -8.92 4.87
CA ASP A 98 -3.71 -10.08 4.27
C ASP A 98 -3.64 -10.02 2.74
N LYS A 99 -4.69 -9.50 2.09
CA LYS A 99 -4.74 -9.39 0.63
C LYS A 99 -3.75 -8.33 0.16
N LEU A 100 -3.73 -7.17 0.82
CA LEU A 100 -2.79 -6.11 0.55
C LEU A 100 -1.35 -6.56 0.77
N GLN A 101 -1.07 -7.27 1.87
CA GLN A 101 0.26 -7.84 2.11
C GLN A 101 0.68 -8.84 1.04
N THR A 102 -0.21 -9.76 0.67
CA THR A 102 0.04 -10.78 -0.36
C THR A 102 0.34 -10.13 -1.71
N ASN A 103 -0.50 -9.18 -2.11
CA ASN A 103 -0.29 -8.40 -3.32
C ASN A 103 1.02 -7.60 -3.26
N SER A 104 1.32 -6.96 -2.12
CA SER A 104 2.54 -6.18 -1.94
C SER A 104 3.79 -7.03 -2.08
N ARG A 105 3.83 -8.22 -1.46
CA ARG A 105 4.96 -9.17 -1.62
C ARG A 105 5.12 -9.61 -3.08
N LYS A 106 4.01 -9.87 -3.78
CA LYS A 106 4.03 -10.27 -5.19
C LYS A 106 4.56 -9.16 -6.11
N VAL A 107 4.13 -7.92 -5.88
CA VAL A 107 4.44 -6.78 -6.76
C VAL A 107 5.78 -6.12 -6.38
N ALA A 108 6.28 -6.29 -5.16
CA ALA A 108 7.52 -5.71 -4.66
C ALA A 108 8.74 -5.86 -5.61
N PRO A 109 8.98 -6.99 -6.30
CA PRO A 109 10.10 -7.11 -7.25
C PRO A 109 10.03 -6.10 -8.41
N LEU A 110 8.84 -5.62 -8.78
CA LEU A 110 8.70 -4.59 -9.81
C LEU A 110 9.20 -3.22 -9.35
N MET A 111 9.34 -2.99 -8.05
CA MET A 111 9.80 -1.72 -7.48
C MET A 111 11.31 -1.49 -7.65
N GLU A 112 12.07 -2.52 -8.05
CA GLU A 112 13.47 -2.36 -8.47
C GLU A 112 13.61 -1.51 -9.74
N ASN A 113 12.54 -1.41 -10.53
CA ASN A 113 12.49 -0.52 -11.68
C ASN A 113 12.15 0.92 -11.22
N PRO A 114 13.03 1.92 -11.42
CA PRO A 114 12.79 3.29 -10.96
C PRO A 114 11.53 3.94 -11.52
N ALA A 115 11.13 3.60 -12.76
CA ALA A 115 9.90 4.14 -13.35
C ALA A 115 8.65 3.59 -12.67
N PHE A 116 8.66 2.30 -12.30
CA PHE A 116 7.54 1.68 -11.58
C PHE A 116 7.50 2.14 -10.12
N PHE A 117 8.66 2.32 -9.50
CA PHE A 117 8.76 2.91 -8.18
C PHE A 117 8.21 4.35 -8.16
N LEU A 118 8.62 5.20 -9.11
CA LEU A 118 8.08 6.57 -9.22
C LEU A 118 6.57 6.55 -9.43
N LYS A 119 6.08 5.65 -10.29
CA LYS A 119 4.64 5.48 -10.50
C LYS A 119 3.92 5.07 -9.22
N HIS A 120 4.50 4.17 -8.44
CA HIS A 120 3.98 3.78 -7.13
C HIS A 120 3.93 4.95 -6.16
N LEU A 121 4.97 5.80 -6.10
CA LEU A 121 4.95 7.01 -5.28
C LEU A 121 3.86 7.99 -5.70
N GLU A 122 3.68 8.19 -7.02
CA GLU A 122 2.60 9.03 -7.55
C GLU A 122 1.22 8.51 -7.15
N GLN A 123 0.96 7.21 -7.34
CA GLN A 123 -0.32 6.59 -6.98
C GLN A 123 -0.56 6.59 -5.46
N THR A 124 0.48 6.35 -4.67
CA THR A 124 0.42 6.43 -3.20
C THR A 124 0.05 7.84 -2.77
N LYS A 125 0.73 8.85 -3.31
CA LYS A 125 0.43 10.26 -3.03
C LYS A 125 -1.02 10.60 -3.40
N GLU A 126 -1.46 10.25 -4.61
CA GLU A 126 -2.83 10.52 -5.08
C GLU A 126 -3.90 9.80 -4.25
N THR A 127 -3.58 8.62 -3.72
CA THR A 127 -4.51 7.79 -2.97
C THR A 127 -4.58 8.20 -1.50
N TYR A 128 -3.46 8.44 -0.84
CA TYR A 128 -3.40 8.66 0.61
C TYR A 128 -3.37 10.13 1.02
N LEU A 129 -2.64 10.98 0.30
CA LEU A 129 -2.35 12.35 0.76
C LEU A 129 -3.63 13.17 1.06
N PRO A 130 -4.71 13.10 0.25
CA PRO A 130 -5.95 13.80 0.56
C PRO A 130 -6.56 13.39 1.91
N PHE A 131 -6.51 12.10 2.26
CA PHE A 131 -7.02 11.57 3.52
C PHE A 131 -6.13 11.96 4.69
N VAL A 132 -4.81 11.76 4.56
CA VAL A 132 -3.84 12.12 5.62
C VAL A 132 -3.94 13.60 5.97
N LEU A 133 -3.99 14.48 4.96
CA LEU A 133 -4.20 15.92 5.17
C LEU A 133 -5.51 16.21 5.89
N LYS A 134 -6.61 15.59 5.43
CA LYS A 134 -7.94 15.79 6.04
C LYS A 134 -7.97 15.33 7.50
N PHE A 135 -7.34 14.21 7.82
CA PHE A 135 -7.29 13.68 9.19
C PHE A 135 -6.40 14.54 10.09
N ILE A 136 -5.27 15.06 9.59
CA ILE A 136 -4.47 16.03 10.35
C ILE A 136 -5.28 17.31 10.62
N GLN A 137 -6.00 17.83 9.63
CA GLN A 137 -6.87 19.00 9.81
C GLN A 137 -8.01 18.74 10.80
N ALA A 138 -8.62 17.55 10.74
CA ALA A 138 -9.62 17.13 11.71
C ALA A 138 -9.02 17.06 13.12
N GLY A 139 -7.82 16.49 13.27
CA GLY A 139 -7.12 16.37 14.54
C GLY A 139 -6.75 17.72 15.16
N ASN A 140 -6.34 18.68 14.33
CA ASN A 140 -6.16 20.06 14.78
C ASN A 140 -7.48 20.70 15.27
N LYS A 141 -8.60 20.37 14.62
CA LYS A 141 -9.92 20.91 14.98
C LYS A 141 -10.46 20.29 16.27
N ASP A 142 -10.32 18.98 16.43
CA ASP A 142 -10.78 18.23 17.60
C ASP A 142 -9.76 18.21 18.77
N GLN A 143 -8.60 18.84 18.57
CA GLN A 143 -7.50 18.97 19.54
C GLN A 143 -6.76 17.66 19.86
N SER A 144 -6.92 16.60 19.06
CA SER A 144 -6.08 15.40 19.15
C SER A 144 -4.69 15.60 18.54
N LEU A 145 -4.52 16.61 17.68
CA LEU A 145 -3.25 16.97 17.04
C LEU A 145 -3.00 18.47 17.16
N HIS A 146 -1.73 18.88 17.13
CA HIS A 146 -1.33 20.28 17.28
C HIS A 146 -0.19 20.62 16.33
N THR A 147 -0.51 20.80 15.05
CA THR A 147 0.48 21.25 14.06
C THR A 147 0.09 22.54 13.36
N ALA A 148 1.05 23.46 13.22
CA ALA A 148 0.86 24.69 12.46
C ALA A 148 0.93 24.49 10.92
N TYR A 149 1.44 23.34 10.48
CA TYR A 149 1.75 23.09 9.05
C TYR A 149 1.11 21.79 8.54
N PRO A 150 -0.23 21.65 8.57
CA PRO A 150 -0.92 20.39 8.31
C PRO A 150 -0.59 19.77 6.95
N LYS A 151 -0.39 20.60 5.91
CA LYS A 151 -0.03 20.13 4.57
C LYS A 151 1.36 19.49 4.54
N GLN A 152 2.39 20.19 5.01
CA GLN A 152 3.76 19.71 4.98
C GLN A 152 3.92 18.49 5.90
N VAL A 153 3.26 18.52 7.07
CA VAL A 153 3.26 17.38 7.98
C VAL A 153 2.56 16.17 7.37
N SER A 154 1.50 16.33 6.55
CA SER A 154 0.92 15.19 5.83
C SER A 154 1.88 14.55 4.82
N GLU A 155 2.70 15.35 4.14
CA GLU A 155 3.69 14.86 3.18
C GLU A 155 4.82 14.11 3.90
N VAL A 156 5.32 14.66 5.01
CA VAL A 156 6.34 14.02 5.86
C VAL A 156 5.80 12.74 6.50
N ALA A 157 4.59 12.76 7.06
CA ALA A 157 3.98 11.58 7.66
C ALA A 157 3.79 10.46 6.63
N LEU A 158 3.32 10.79 5.42
CA LEU A 158 3.18 9.80 4.35
C LEU A 158 4.55 9.20 3.97
N PHE A 159 5.58 10.03 3.82
CA PHE A 159 6.92 9.54 3.51
C PHE A 159 7.46 8.61 4.61
N LEU A 160 7.42 9.07 5.87
CA LEU A 160 7.96 8.33 7.01
C LEU A 160 7.23 7.01 7.24
N LEU A 161 5.91 6.98 7.08
CA LEU A 161 5.08 5.83 7.45
C LEU A 161 4.80 4.85 6.29
N ASN A 162 4.98 5.26 5.04
CA ASN A 162 4.72 4.40 3.88
C ASN A 162 5.97 4.16 3.03
N THR A 163 6.71 5.21 2.68
CA THR A 163 7.81 5.12 1.71
C THR A 163 9.14 4.71 2.34
N TRP A 164 9.46 5.20 3.53
CA TRP A 164 10.78 5.04 4.14
C TRP A 164 11.13 3.57 4.50
N TYR A 165 10.12 2.72 4.61
CA TYR A 165 10.22 1.29 4.90
C TYR A 165 10.26 0.41 3.64
N MET A 166 10.24 0.99 2.44
CA MET A 166 10.32 0.20 1.21
C MET A 166 11.72 -0.39 1.04
N ASN A 167 11.79 -1.73 0.88
CA ASN A 167 13.05 -2.44 0.64
C ASN A 167 13.78 -1.97 -0.63
N ALA A 168 13.03 -1.45 -1.61
CA ALA A 168 13.60 -0.85 -2.82
C ALA A 168 14.49 0.39 -2.53
N LEU A 169 14.33 1.05 -1.37
CA LEU A 169 15.15 2.18 -0.95
C LEU A 169 16.24 1.79 0.05
N TYR A 170 15.90 0.94 1.02
CA TYR A 170 16.79 0.54 2.10
C TYR A 170 16.56 -0.94 2.45
N SER A 171 17.61 -1.73 2.49
CA SER A 171 17.55 -3.13 2.93
C SER A 171 17.84 -3.23 4.42
N ASP A 172 16.84 -2.90 5.24
CA ASP A 172 16.98 -2.84 6.70
C ASP A 172 16.97 -4.23 7.34
N THR A 173 17.78 -4.39 8.37
CA THR A 173 17.62 -5.46 9.38
C THR A 173 16.42 -5.19 10.28
N VAL A 174 16.00 -6.20 11.06
CA VAL A 174 14.92 -6.04 12.05
C VAL A 174 15.23 -4.93 13.08
N ASN A 175 16.50 -4.78 13.48
CA ASN A 175 16.89 -3.72 14.41
C ASN A 175 16.79 -2.33 13.76
N GLU A 176 17.28 -2.19 12.53
CA GLU A 176 17.18 -0.93 11.77
C GLU A 176 15.73 -0.54 11.48
N PHE A 177 14.84 -1.52 11.26
CA PHE A 177 13.40 -1.28 11.19
C PHE A 177 12.88 -0.62 12.47
N TRP A 178 13.23 -1.15 13.65
CA TRP A 178 12.81 -0.57 14.92
C TRP A 178 13.44 0.79 15.20
N ASP A 179 14.69 1.01 14.77
CA ASP A 179 15.33 2.33 14.83
C ASP A 179 14.57 3.35 13.96
N LYS A 180 14.14 2.97 12.75
CA LYS A 180 13.27 3.81 11.90
C LYS A 180 11.93 4.10 12.55
N VAL A 181 11.32 3.13 13.22
CA VAL A 181 10.08 3.35 13.98
C VAL A 181 10.30 4.37 15.09
N ALA A 182 11.38 4.24 15.87
CA ALA A 182 11.72 5.18 16.94
C ALA A 182 11.99 6.60 16.41
N VAL A 183 12.74 6.74 15.31
CA VAL A 183 12.99 8.03 14.67
C VAL A 183 11.71 8.63 14.09
N SER A 184 10.86 7.82 13.44
CA SER A 184 9.57 8.26 12.94
C SER A 184 8.67 8.75 14.06
N GLN A 185 8.60 8.03 15.19
CA GLN A 185 7.85 8.42 16.37
C GLN A 185 8.34 9.78 16.90
N PHE A 186 9.65 9.92 17.08
CA PHE A 186 10.24 11.17 17.56
C PHE A 186 9.91 12.36 16.64
N ILE A 187 10.13 12.22 15.33
CA ILE A 187 9.86 13.30 14.36
C ILE A 187 8.38 13.68 14.37
N LEU A 188 7.49 12.68 14.30
CA LEU A 188 6.05 12.91 14.26
C LEU A 188 5.52 13.55 15.55
N GLN A 189 6.05 13.14 16.70
CA GLN A 189 5.74 13.77 17.99
C GLN A 189 6.18 15.24 18.03
N GLN A 190 7.40 15.56 17.56
CA GLN A 190 7.89 16.95 17.49
C GLN A 190 7.09 17.82 16.52
N LEU A 191 6.50 17.21 15.49
CA LEU A 191 5.61 17.89 14.54
C LEU A 191 4.17 18.03 15.05
N GLY A 192 3.87 17.56 16.26
CA GLY A 192 2.55 17.64 16.89
C GLY A 192 1.55 16.61 16.38
N VAL A 193 2.03 15.51 15.77
CA VAL A 193 1.21 14.44 15.19
C VAL A 193 1.64 13.07 15.71
N ASN A 194 1.29 12.73 16.96
CA ASN A 194 1.74 11.50 17.62
C ASN A 194 1.07 10.20 17.09
N ILE A 195 1.20 9.92 15.79
CA ILE A 195 0.59 8.77 15.12
C ILE A 195 1.17 7.46 15.66
N LEU A 196 2.48 7.41 15.93
CA LEU A 196 3.17 6.24 16.50
C LEU A 196 3.19 6.30 18.03
N ALA A 197 2.02 6.47 18.66
CA ALA A 197 1.90 6.39 20.10
C ALA A 197 2.29 4.98 20.62
N ASP A 198 2.62 4.87 21.91
CA ASP A 198 3.17 3.62 22.47
C ASP A 198 2.24 2.41 22.29
N ASP A 199 0.92 2.63 22.37
CA ASP A 199 -0.09 1.62 22.11
C ASP A 199 -0.10 1.15 20.65
N VAL A 200 0.07 2.07 19.70
CA VAL A 200 0.24 1.76 18.26
C VAL A 200 1.52 0.96 18.04
N ILE A 201 2.64 1.37 18.63
CA ILE A 201 3.91 0.62 18.54
C ILE A 201 3.78 -0.78 19.14
N ASN A 202 3.07 -0.93 20.25
CA ASN A 202 2.82 -2.24 20.85
C ASN A 202 1.96 -3.14 19.94
N GLN A 203 0.98 -2.58 19.21
CA GLN A 203 0.24 -3.33 18.19
C GLN A 203 1.16 -3.79 17.06
N ILE A 204 2.04 -2.91 16.55
CA ILE A 204 3.05 -3.29 15.53
C ILE A 204 3.93 -4.44 16.05
N LYS A 205 4.39 -4.38 17.31
CA LYS A 205 5.20 -5.44 17.92
C LYS A 205 4.48 -6.78 17.95
N GLN A 206 3.17 -6.79 18.24
CA GLN A 206 2.38 -8.03 18.22
C GLN A 206 2.26 -8.61 16.81
N LEU A 207 2.11 -7.76 15.79
CA LEU A 207 2.04 -8.18 14.38
C LEU A 207 3.39 -8.68 13.85
N VAL A 208 4.48 -7.97 14.15
CA VAL A 208 5.83 -8.35 13.69
C VAL A 208 6.36 -9.55 14.48
N GLY A 209 6.11 -9.60 15.80
CA GLY A 209 6.54 -10.70 16.66
C GLY A 209 5.91 -12.04 16.26
N THR A 210 4.63 -12.05 15.90
CA THR A 210 3.96 -13.26 15.38
C THR A 210 4.51 -13.73 14.03
N GLN A 211 5.05 -12.81 13.20
CA GLN A 211 5.65 -13.15 11.91
C GLN A 211 7.09 -13.69 12.03
N LEU A 212 7.87 -13.26 13.03
CA LEU A 212 9.24 -13.73 13.25
C LEU A 212 9.30 -15.12 13.93
N ASP A 213 8.30 -15.47 14.74
CA ASP A 213 8.21 -16.80 15.35
C ASP A 213 7.80 -17.90 14.33
N GLY A 214 7.12 -17.54 13.24
CA GLY A 214 6.73 -18.46 12.16
C GLY A 214 7.84 -18.81 11.15
N VAL A 215 9.01 -18.16 11.24
CA VAL A 215 10.16 -18.42 10.35
C VAL A 215 11.18 -19.39 10.99
N LYS A 216 11.05 -19.68 12.28
CA LYS A 216 11.99 -20.55 13.01
C LYS A 216 11.84 -22.05 12.77
N ASP A 217 10.86 -22.50 11.97
CA ASP A 217 10.58 -23.92 11.74
C ASP A 217 11.05 -24.45 10.37
N ASN A 218 11.88 -23.71 9.63
CA ASN A 218 12.52 -24.19 8.39
C ASN A 218 14.03 -23.90 8.38
N GLU A 219 14.78 -24.55 9.26
CA GLU A 219 16.21 -24.84 9.10
C GLU A 219 16.48 -26.33 9.28
#